data_AF-A0A968MPJ2-F1
#
_entry.id   AF-A0A968MPJ2-F1
#
_cell.length_a   1.000
_cell.length_b   1.000
_cell.length_c   1.000
_cell.angle_alpha   90.00
_cell.angle_beta   90.00
_cell.angle_gamma   90.00
#
_symmetry.space_group_name_H-M   'P 1'
#
loop_
_entity.id
_entity.type
_entity.pdbx_description
1 polymer ?
#
loop_
_entity_poly.entity_id
_entity_poly.type
_entity_poly.pdbx_seq_one_letter_code
_entity_poly.pdbx_strand_id
1 'polypeptide(L)'
;MVAAWLRRPFHVLSLSAWPFLLIHLLIGHKELRFLFPIAPVALASAAWIAAELSERWPIVRRRAIVMTLFLVNVAHYIAVTAAVKPPEMHAIRAVLRHVPAGSRLFVVGFDPWDWDDVKLHFYRPKGVVIERIDDPIAVESRLIEHSAAYVLLPHAWLVEEQAPLSARCMTMWRFYPDIVESFGLRDLLERKRSGLLLRCHQNMRARDKLTPRSTGSSSTTPTTP
;
A
#
# COMPACT_ATOMS: atom_id res chain seq x y z
N MET A 1 -9.02 0.28 30.09
CA MET A 1 -10.37 -0.26 29.82
C MET A 1 -10.82 -1.30 30.82
N VAL A 2 -10.08 -2.40 31.04
CA VAL A 2 -10.50 -3.48 31.97
C VAL A 2 -10.87 -2.95 33.36
N ALA A 3 -10.06 -2.07 33.95
CA ALA A 3 -10.37 -1.45 35.23
C ALA A 3 -11.67 -0.61 35.23
N ALA A 4 -11.99 0.07 34.11
CA ALA A 4 -13.23 0.83 33.93
C ALA A 4 -14.44 -0.10 33.88
N TRP A 5 -14.31 -1.23 33.18
CA TRP A 5 -15.36 -2.25 33.11
C TRP A 5 -15.63 -2.93 34.45
N LEU A 6 -14.58 -3.26 35.21
CA LEU A 6 -14.73 -3.88 36.54
C LEU A 6 -15.36 -2.92 37.55
N ARG A 7 -15.04 -1.62 37.49
CA ARG A 7 -15.59 -0.63 38.43
C ARG A 7 -17.02 -0.20 38.09
N ARG A 8 -17.35 -0.01 36.81
CA ARG A 8 -18.69 0.36 36.36
C ARG A 8 -19.07 -0.44 35.10
N PRO A 9 -19.54 -1.69 35.26
CA PRO A 9 -19.89 -2.54 34.12
C PRO A 9 -21.04 -1.97 33.27
N PHE A 10 -21.95 -1.21 33.90
CA PHE A 10 -23.12 -0.60 33.24
C PHE A 10 -22.89 0.83 32.75
N HIS A 11 -21.65 1.34 32.76
CA HIS A 11 -21.36 2.67 32.22
C HIS A 11 -21.48 2.66 30.68
N VAL A 12 -21.92 3.78 30.09
CA VAL A 12 -22.13 3.90 28.62
C VAL A 12 -20.89 3.49 27.83
N LEU A 13 -19.69 3.91 28.28
CA LEU A 13 -18.42 3.51 27.64
C LEU A 13 -18.14 2.00 27.73
N SER A 14 -18.53 1.35 28.82
CA SER A 14 -18.39 -0.10 28.99
C SER A 14 -19.36 -0.84 28.08
N LEU A 15 -20.62 -0.40 28.06
CA LEU A 15 -21.69 -0.95 27.23
C LEU A 15 -21.48 -0.73 25.74
N SER A 16 -20.84 0.37 25.32
CA SER A 16 -20.50 0.60 23.91
C SER A 16 -19.31 -0.24 23.46
N ALA A 17 -18.37 -0.52 24.36
CA ALA A 17 -17.16 -1.27 24.06
C ALA A 17 -17.39 -2.78 23.97
N TRP A 18 -18.30 -3.32 24.79
CA TRP A 18 -18.55 -4.76 24.90
C TRP A 18 -19.05 -5.42 23.59
N PRO A 19 -20.09 -4.90 22.92
CA PRO A 19 -20.59 -5.49 21.66
C PRO A 19 -19.53 -5.50 20.58
N PHE A 20 -18.78 -4.39 20.45
CA PHE A 20 -17.67 -4.29 19.52
C PHE A 20 -16.61 -5.36 19.81
N LEU A 21 -16.19 -5.51 21.06
CA LEU A 21 -15.13 -6.45 21.43
C LEU A 21 -15.57 -7.90 21.22
N LEU A 22 -16.82 -8.24 21.55
CA LEU A 22 -17.40 -9.56 21.29
C LEU A 22 -17.40 -9.90 19.80
N ILE A 23 -17.95 -9.01 18.97
CA ILE A 23 -18.00 -9.21 17.52
C ILE A 23 -16.58 -9.32 16.97
N HIS A 24 -15.67 -8.45 17.40
CA HIS A 24 -14.27 -8.47 16.97
C HIS A 24 -13.54 -9.76 17.40
N LEU A 25 -13.88 -10.34 18.55
CA LEU A 25 -13.34 -11.64 18.98
C LEU A 25 -13.86 -12.81 18.14
N LEU A 26 -15.12 -12.74 17.68
CA LEU A 26 -15.79 -13.75 16.87
C LEU A 26 -15.34 -13.73 15.40
N ILE A 27 -14.91 -12.58 14.88
CA ILE A 27 -14.38 -12.47 13.51
C ILE A 27 -12.92 -12.97 13.49
N GLY A 28 -12.64 -14.00 12.70
CA GLY A 28 -11.31 -14.60 12.59
C GLY A 28 -10.26 -13.66 11.95
N HIS A 29 -10.69 -12.76 11.07
CA HIS A 29 -9.80 -11.79 10.42
C HIS A 29 -9.62 -10.53 11.27
N LYS A 30 -8.63 -10.58 12.18
CA LYS A 30 -8.33 -9.50 13.12
C LYS A 30 -7.22 -8.62 12.59
N GLU A 31 -7.58 -7.60 11.82
CA GLU A 31 -6.65 -6.53 11.53
C GLU A 31 -6.70 -5.44 12.60
N LEU A 32 -5.52 -4.91 12.97
CA LEU A 32 -5.41 -3.84 13.97
C LEU A 32 -6.25 -2.61 13.61
N ARG A 33 -6.43 -2.34 12.30
CA ARG A 33 -7.26 -1.23 11.80
C ARG A 33 -8.71 -1.32 12.24
N PHE A 34 -9.22 -2.51 12.53
CA PHE A 34 -10.60 -2.67 13.00
C PHE A 34 -10.79 -2.18 14.43
N LEU A 35 -9.72 -2.04 15.23
CA LEU A 35 -9.80 -1.46 16.59
C LEU A 35 -9.97 0.07 16.61
N PHE A 36 -9.93 0.72 15.45
CA PHE A 36 -10.05 2.18 15.35
C PHE A 36 -11.33 2.75 16.02
N PRO A 37 -12.53 2.15 15.86
CA PRO A 37 -13.75 2.65 16.50
C PRO A 37 -13.73 2.58 18.03
N ILE A 38 -12.98 1.64 18.62
CA ILE A 38 -12.90 1.49 20.08
C ILE A 38 -11.77 2.33 20.70
N ALA A 39 -10.85 2.85 19.88
CA ALA A 39 -9.75 3.66 20.38
C ALA A 39 -10.23 4.88 21.20
N PRO A 40 -11.18 5.72 20.73
CA PRO A 40 -11.70 6.84 21.53
C PRO A 40 -12.35 6.40 22.85
N VAL A 41 -13.05 5.26 22.84
CA VAL A 41 -13.68 4.69 24.04
C VAL A 41 -12.62 4.23 25.05
N ALA A 42 -11.53 3.64 24.57
CA ALA A 42 -10.39 3.27 25.40
C ALA A 42 -9.75 4.51 26.04
N LEU A 43 -9.58 5.59 25.28
CA LEU A 43 -9.04 6.87 25.75
C LEU A 43 -9.94 7.51 26.82
N ALA A 44 -11.24 7.61 26.54
CA ALA A 44 -12.22 8.15 27.48
C ALA A 44 -12.26 7.34 28.78
N SER A 45 -12.23 6.01 28.68
CA SER A 45 -12.19 5.11 29.83
C SER A 45 -10.92 5.29 30.66
N ALA A 46 -9.77 5.52 30.02
CA ALA A 46 -8.51 5.77 30.71
C ALA A 46 -8.52 7.13 31.43
N ALA A 47 -9.00 8.19 30.77
CA ALA A 47 -9.13 9.51 31.36
C ALA A 47 -10.09 9.51 32.57
N TRP A 48 -11.21 8.79 32.47
CA TRP A 48 -12.17 8.67 33.56
C TRP A 48 -11.59 7.93 34.78
N ILE A 49 -10.90 6.79 34.58
CA ILE A 49 -10.21 6.08 35.68
C ILE A 49 -9.13 6.96 36.31
N ALA A 50 -8.36 7.70 35.50
CA ALA A 50 -7.37 8.64 36.00
C ALA A 50 -8.03 9.75 36.83
N ALA A 51 -9.19 10.26 36.41
CA ALA A 51 -9.94 11.26 37.14
C ALA A 51 -10.39 10.74 38.52
N GLU A 52 -10.98 9.54 38.61
CA GLU A 52 -11.39 8.93 39.89
C GLU A 52 -10.20 8.72 40.82
N LEU A 53 -9.07 8.19 40.32
CA LEU A 53 -7.86 7.99 41.13
C LEU A 53 -7.25 9.31 41.60
N SER A 54 -7.40 10.37 40.80
CA SER A 54 -6.83 11.68 41.08
C SER A 54 -7.63 12.54 42.05
N GLU A 55 -8.86 12.17 42.43
CA GLU A 55 -9.65 12.93 43.42
C GLU A 55 -8.95 13.01 44.79
N ARG A 56 -8.04 12.08 45.07
CA ARG A 56 -7.22 12.09 46.30
C ARG A 56 -5.97 12.95 46.19
N TRP A 57 -5.71 13.60 45.05
CA TRP A 57 -4.48 14.32 44.77
C TRP A 57 -4.71 15.84 44.62
N PRO A 58 -3.72 16.69 44.98
CA PRO A 58 -3.82 18.13 44.76
C PRO A 58 -4.04 18.45 43.28
N ILE A 59 -4.88 19.46 43.00
CA ILE A 59 -5.37 19.85 41.67
C ILE A 59 -4.25 19.95 40.62
N VAL A 60 -3.09 20.49 41.00
CA VAL A 60 -1.94 20.67 40.09
C VAL A 60 -1.40 19.32 39.61
N ARG A 61 -1.24 18.36 40.52
CA ARG A 61 -0.77 17.00 40.20
C ARG A 61 -1.80 16.24 39.36
N ARG A 62 -3.08 16.43 39.65
CA ARG A 62 -4.20 15.88 38.85
C ARG A 62 -4.16 16.36 37.41
N ARG A 63 -4.06 17.68 37.18
CA ARG A 63 -4.00 18.25 35.82
C ARG A 63 -2.78 17.74 35.05
N ALA A 64 -1.61 17.70 35.69
CA ALA A 64 -0.39 17.19 35.07
C ALA A 64 -0.56 15.74 34.61
N ILE A 65 -1.10 14.86 35.46
CA ILE A 65 -1.21 13.42 35.14
C ILE A 65 -2.27 13.16 34.07
N VAL A 66 -3.42 13.84 34.14
CA VAL A 66 -4.44 13.75 33.08
C VAL A 66 -3.86 14.23 31.74
N MET A 67 -3.13 15.35 31.73
CA MET A 67 -2.48 15.82 30.50
C MET A 67 -1.41 14.88 29.99
N THR A 68 -0.55 14.32 30.85
CA THR A 68 0.45 13.34 30.43
C THR A 68 -0.20 12.11 29.82
N LEU A 69 -1.24 11.55 30.46
CA LEU A 69 -1.98 10.41 29.91
C LEU A 69 -2.65 10.76 28.59
N PHE A 70 -3.24 11.95 28.47
CA PHE A 70 -3.81 12.43 27.21
C PHE A 70 -2.76 12.50 26.11
N LEU A 71 -1.61 13.13 26.36
CA LEU A 71 -0.52 13.27 25.40
C LEU A 71 0.07 11.92 24.97
N VAL A 72 0.30 11.00 25.92
CA VAL A 72 0.76 9.64 25.63
C VAL A 72 -0.24 8.91 24.73
N ASN A 73 -1.53 9.08 24.98
CA ASN A 73 -2.58 8.46 24.17
C ASN A 73 -2.69 9.08 22.77
N VAL A 74 -2.58 10.41 22.64
CA VAL A 74 -2.53 11.08 21.34
C VAL A 74 -1.29 10.63 20.56
N ALA A 75 -0.12 10.58 21.19
CA ALA A 75 1.11 10.10 20.58
C ALA A 75 0.98 8.64 20.14
N HIS A 76 0.39 7.78 20.97
CA HIS A 76 0.11 6.39 20.63
C HIS A 76 -0.86 6.28 19.45
N TYR A 77 -1.95 7.04 19.46
CA TYR A 77 -2.91 7.07 18.36
C TYR A 77 -2.27 7.54 17.05
N ILE A 78 -1.43 8.57 17.08
CA ILE A 78 -0.65 9.03 15.92
C ILE A 78 0.30 7.92 15.45
N ALA A 79 1.02 7.27 16.36
CA ALA A 79 1.94 6.20 16.02
C ALA A 79 1.20 5.00 15.39
N VAL A 80 0.07 4.59 15.96
CA VAL A 80 -0.77 3.50 15.41
C VAL A 80 -1.32 3.90 14.04
N THR A 81 -1.90 5.09 13.89
CA THR A 81 -2.46 5.53 12.59
C THR A 81 -1.40 5.68 11.52
N ALA A 82 -0.20 6.16 11.87
CA ALA A 82 0.95 6.20 10.98
C ALA A 82 1.47 4.78 10.62
N ALA A 83 1.33 3.81 11.53
CA ALA A 83 1.71 2.42 11.31
C ALA A 83 0.65 1.61 10.54
N VAL A 84 -0.63 2.03 10.55
CA VAL A 84 -1.68 1.39 9.73
C VAL A 84 -1.37 1.65 8.27
N LYS A 85 -0.94 0.59 7.59
CA LYS A 85 -0.56 0.63 6.20
C LYS A 85 -1.84 0.69 5.33
N PRO A 86 -1.95 1.63 4.38
CA PRO A 86 -3.13 1.70 3.52
C PRO A 86 -3.30 0.39 2.74
N PRO A 87 -4.53 -0.05 2.45
CA PRO A 87 -4.76 -1.24 1.63
C PRO A 87 -4.10 -1.06 0.25
N GLU A 88 -3.36 -2.06 -0.21
CA GLU A 88 -2.51 -1.97 -1.42
C GLU A 88 -3.35 -2.02 -2.71
N MET A 89 -4.12 -0.96 -2.95
CA MET A 89 -4.96 -0.81 -4.14
C MET A 89 -4.20 -0.16 -5.32
N HIS A 90 -2.89 0.05 -5.20
CA HIS A 90 -2.12 0.81 -6.18
C HIS A 90 -2.02 0.10 -7.54
N ALA A 91 -1.73 -1.20 -7.54
CA ALA A 91 -1.67 -2.01 -8.76
C ALA A 91 -3.04 -2.06 -9.46
N ILE A 92 -4.11 -2.31 -8.72
CA ILE A 92 -5.49 -2.29 -9.23
C ILE A 92 -5.83 -0.92 -9.82
N ARG A 93 -5.53 0.17 -9.11
CA ARG A 93 -5.75 1.54 -9.62
C ARG A 93 -4.92 1.83 -10.87
N ALA A 94 -3.70 1.32 -10.95
CA ALA A 94 -2.85 1.50 -12.12
C ALA A 94 -3.44 0.79 -13.34
N VAL A 95 -3.93 -0.44 -13.17
CA VAL A 95 -4.64 -1.18 -14.22
C VAL A 95 -5.88 -0.39 -14.68
N LEU A 96 -6.74 0.04 -13.75
CA LEU A 96 -7.96 0.78 -14.06
C LEU A 96 -7.69 2.10 -14.80
N ARG A 97 -6.55 2.75 -14.55
CA ARG A 97 -6.18 4.01 -15.21
C ARG A 97 -5.55 3.82 -16.59
N HIS A 98 -4.75 2.77 -16.79
CA HIS A 98 -3.86 2.68 -17.96
C HIS A 98 -4.22 1.57 -18.94
N VAL A 99 -5.06 0.61 -18.55
CA VAL A 99 -5.46 -0.53 -19.39
C VAL A 99 -6.86 -0.28 -19.95
N PRO A 100 -7.00 0.03 -21.25
CA PRO A 100 -8.30 0.30 -21.85
C PRO A 100 -9.09 -1.00 -22.06
N ALA A 101 -10.42 -0.87 -22.09
CA ALA A 101 -11.31 -1.97 -22.46
C ALA A 101 -10.97 -2.51 -23.87
N GLY A 102 -11.16 -3.81 -24.09
CA GLY A 102 -10.75 -4.54 -25.29
C GLY A 102 -9.30 -5.00 -25.27
N SER A 103 -8.50 -4.57 -24.29
CA SER A 103 -7.10 -5.00 -24.17
C SER A 103 -6.96 -6.34 -23.48
N ARG A 104 -5.82 -6.99 -23.71
CA ARG A 104 -5.37 -8.14 -22.92
C ARG A 104 -4.37 -7.70 -21.85
N LEU A 105 -4.58 -8.17 -20.64
CA LEU A 105 -3.70 -7.96 -19.49
C LEU A 105 -3.17 -9.31 -19.01
N PHE A 106 -1.86 -9.50 -19.12
CA PHE A 106 -1.16 -10.62 -18.52
C PHE A 106 -0.78 -10.27 -17.09
N VAL A 107 -1.18 -11.10 -16.14
CA VAL A 107 -0.82 -10.95 -14.73
C VAL A 107 0.16 -12.04 -14.38
N VAL A 108 1.35 -11.66 -13.92
CA VAL A 108 2.43 -12.61 -13.65
C VAL A 108 2.46 -12.98 -12.17
N GLY A 109 2.36 -14.27 -11.87
CA GLY A 109 2.33 -14.82 -10.52
C GLY A 109 1.00 -14.59 -9.82
N PHE A 110 0.95 -13.64 -8.89
CA PHE A 110 -0.22 -13.42 -8.02
C PHE A 110 -1.33 -12.64 -8.73
N ASP A 111 -2.59 -13.11 -8.60
CA ASP A 111 -3.74 -12.37 -9.11
C ASP A 111 -4.10 -11.22 -8.15
N PRO A 112 -3.96 -9.94 -8.53
CA PRO A 112 -4.25 -8.82 -7.64
C PRO A 112 -5.74 -8.72 -7.28
N TRP A 113 -6.62 -9.48 -7.93
CA TRP A 113 -8.05 -9.55 -7.61
C TRP A 113 -8.43 -10.76 -6.75
N ASP A 114 -7.50 -11.66 -6.46
CA ASP A 114 -7.73 -12.85 -5.64
C ASP A 114 -6.74 -12.89 -4.46
N TRP A 115 -7.12 -12.26 -3.34
CA TRP A 115 -6.27 -12.12 -2.16
C TRP A 115 -6.66 -13.15 -1.10
N ASP A 116 -6.09 -14.35 -1.20
CA ASP A 116 -6.40 -15.48 -0.33
C ASP A 116 -7.93 -15.73 -0.24
N ASP A 117 -8.56 -15.30 0.85
CA ASP A 117 -10.00 -15.45 1.09
C ASP A 117 -10.85 -14.26 0.58
N VAL A 118 -10.20 -13.17 0.14
CA VAL A 118 -10.87 -11.94 -0.27
C VAL A 118 -10.81 -11.76 -1.79
N LYS A 119 -11.93 -12.05 -2.44
CA LYS A 119 -12.11 -11.84 -3.89
C LYS A 119 -12.47 -10.40 -4.18
N LEU A 120 -11.55 -9.66 -4.78
CA LEU A 120 -11.71 -8.26 -5.18
C LEU A 120 -12.27 -8.12 -6.60
N HIS A 121 -13.09 -9.08 -7.06
CA HIS A 121 -13.66 -9.11 -8.41
C HIS A 121 -14.44 -7.85 -8.79
N PHE A 122 -14.99 -7.14 -7.80
CA PHE A 122 -15.66 -5.86 -7.99
C PHE A 122 -14.76 -4.80 -8.67
N TYR A 123 -13.45 -4.84 -8.39
CA TYR A 123 -12.47 -3.91 -8.95
C TYR A 123 -11.83 -4.41 -10.25
N ARG A 124 -12.32 -5.51 -10.82
CA ARG A 124 -11.80 -6.05 -12.09
C ARG A 124 -12.20 -5.13 -13.24
N PRO A 125 -11.26 -4.68 -14.10
CA PRO A 125 -11.59 -3.82 -15.23
C PRO A 125 -12.57 -4.52 -16.18
N LYS A 126 -13.66 -3.84 -16.53
CA LYS A 126 -14.66 -4.37 -17.47
C LYS A 126 -14.10 -4.37 -18.89
N GLY A 127 -14.34 -5.45 -19.62
CA GLY A 127 -13.92 -5.60 -21.02
C GLY A 127 -12.42 -5.83 -21.21
N VAL A 128 -11.64 -6.04 -20.15
CA VAL A 128 -10.22 -6.43 -20.25
C VAL A 128 -10.13 -7.94 -20.10
N VAL A 129 -9.48 -8.59 -21.06
CA VAL A 129 -9.18 -10.03 -20.97
C VAL A 129 -7.98 -10.19 -20.06
N ILE A 130 -8.19 -10.75 -18.88
CA ILE A 130 -7.12 -10.98 -17.91
C ILE A 130 -6.71 -12.44 -17.99
N GLU A 131 -5.42 -12.66 -18.24
CA GLU A 131 -4.80 -13.97 -18.33
C GLU A 131 -3.68 -14.06 -17.29
N ARG A 132 -3.77 -15.05 -16.40
CA ARG A 132 -2.75 -15.30 -15.39
C ARG A 132 -1.66 -16.17 -15.99
N ILE A 133 -0.42 -15.78 -15.75
CA ILE A 133 0.78 -16.51 -16.16
C ILE A 133 1.62 -16.73 -14.91
N ASP A 134 1.85 -17.98 -14.53
CA ASP A 134 2.63 -18.27 -13.31
C ASP A 134 4.14 -18.07 -13.52
N ASP A 135 4.64 -18.26 -14.75
CA ASP A 135 6.05 -18.13 -15.12
C ASP A 135 6.32 -16.84 -15.93
N PRO A 136 7.14 -15.90 -15.42
CA PRO A 136 7.54 -14.70 -16.16
C PRO A 136 8.11 -14.98 -17.56
N ILE A 137 8.81 -16.09 -17.77
CA ILE A 137 9.42 -16.44 -19.06
C ILE A 137 8.34 -16.76 -20.11
N ALA A 138 7.24 -17.39 -19.69
CA ALA A 138 6.13 -17.73 -20.58
C ALA A 138 5.38 -16.49 -21.12
N VAL A 139 5.53 -15.33 -20.47
CA VAL A 139 4.94 -14.07 -20.92
C VAL A 139 5.43 -13.69 -22.30
N GLU A 140 6.71 -13.91 -22.61
CA GLU A 140 7.27 -13.52 -23.91
C GLU A 140 6.64 -14.28 -25.08
N SER A 141 6.44 -15.59 -24.93
CA SER A 141 5.76 -16.42 -25.92
C SER A 141 4.33 -15.94 -26.17
N ARG A 142 3.61 -15.53 -25.12
CA ARG A 142 2.24 -14.98 -25.23
C ARG A 142 2.21 -13.58 -25.86
N LEU A 143 3.23 -12.76 -25.61
CA LEU A 143 3.35 -11.44 -26.23
C LEU A 143 3.58 -11.54 -27.75
N ILE A 144 4.16 -12.65 -28.25
CA ILE A 144 4.31 -12.88 -29.69
C ILE A 144 2.96 -13.16 -30.36
N GLU A 145 1.99 -13.73 -29.66
CA GLU A 145 0.66 -14.06 -30.19
C GLU A 145 -0.26 -12.82 -30.28
N HIS A 146 0.00 -11.77 -29.49
CA HIS A 146 -0.92 -10.63 -29.33
C HIS A 146 -0.27 -9.25 -29.60
N SER A 147 -0.89 -8.45 -30.47
CA SER A 147 -0.35 -7.18 -31.01
C SER A 147 -0.27 -6.02 -30.02
N ALA A 148 -1.17 -5.98 -29.04
CA ALA A 148 -1.19 -5.00 -27.96
C ALA A 148 -1.54 -5.69 -26.64
N ALA A 149 -0.59 -5.71 -25.72
CA ALA A 149 -0.74 -6.38 -24.45
C ALA A 149 -0.15 -5.55 -23.32
N TYR A 150 -0.80 -5.65 -22.16
CA TYR A 150 -0.32 -5.11 -20.91
C TYR A 150 0.20 -6.25 -20.05
N VAL A 151 1.25 -6.00 -19.29
CA VAL A 151 1.81 -6.97 -18.34
C VAL A 151 1.84 -6.33 -16.97
N LEU A 152 1.16 -6.93 -16.00
CA LEU A 152 1.22 -6.55 -14.60
C LEU A 152 2.11 -7.52 -13.84
N LEU A 153 3.09 -6.95 -13.15
CA LEU A 153 4.01 -7.62 -12.23
C LEU A 153 3.69 -7.08 -10.83
N PRO A 154 2.76 -7.70 -10.08
CA PRO A 154 2.24 -7.16 -8.81
C PRO A 154 3.20 -7.29 -7.62
N HIS A 155 4.21 -8.14 -7.76
CA HIS A 155 5.41 -8.18 -6.93
C HIS A 155 6.56 -8.10 -7.90
N ALA A 156 6.97 -6.90 -8.29
CA ALA A 156 8.03 -6.75 -9.27
C ALA A 156 9.29 -7.43 -8.72
N TRP A 157 9.55 -8.62 -9.27
CA TRP A 157 10.77 -9.39 -9.12
C TRP A 157 11.94 -8.53 -9.62
N LEU A 158 13.14 -8.87 -9.17
CA LEU A 158 14.38 -8.10 -9.35
C LEU A 158 14.49 -7.49 -10.76
N VAL A 159 15.13 -6.32 -10.87
CA VAL A 159 15.41 -5.64 -12.16
C VAL A 159 16.02 -6.58 -13.21
N GLU A 160 16.76 -7.60 -12.78
CA GLU A 160 17.34 -8.64 -13.64
C GLU A 160 16.28 -9.50 -14.34
N GLU A 161 15.17 -9.83 -13.70
CA GLU A 161 14.08 -10.61 -14.31
C GLU A 161 13.21 -9.76 -15.26
N GLN A 162 13.30 -8.43 -15.15
CA GLN A 162 12.62 -7.50 -16.07
C GLN A 162 13.42 -7.27 -17.36
N ALA A 163 14.71 -7.65 -17.39
CA ALA A 163 15.59 -7.41 -18.53
C ALA A 163 15.01 -7.93 -19.86
N PRO A 164 14.40 -9.13 -19.95
CA PRO A 164 13.82 -9.61 -21.20
C PRO A 164 12.63 -8.76 -21.68
N LEU A 165 11.77 -8.32 -20.75
CA LEU A 165 10.57 -7.52 -21.07
C LEU A 165 10.92 -6.06 -21.38
N SER A 166 11.98 -5.53 -20.77
CA SER A 166 12.40 -4.13 -20.92
C SER A 166 12.67 -3.72 -22.38
N ALA A 167 13.11 -4.65 -23.23
CA ALA A 167 13.43 -4.39 -24.63
C ALA A 167 12.19 -4.15 -25.51
N ARG A 168 11.00 -4.63 -25.09
CA ARG A 168 9.76 -4.61 -25.91
C ARG A 168 8.61 -3.87 -25.25
N CYS A 169 8.78 -3.47 -24.00
CA CYS A 169 7.73 -2.92 -23.18
C CYS A 169 8.10 -1.56 -22.60
N MET A 170 7.13 -0.64 -22.63
CA MET A 170 7.24 0.65 -21.96
C MET A 170 6.63 0.55 -20.57
N THR A 171 7.30 1.10 -19.57
CA THR A 171 6.74 1.23 -18.22
C THR A 171 5.59 2.25 -18.24
N MET A 172 4.40 1.82 -17.85
CA MET A 172 3.23 2.71 -17.70
C MET A 172 3.08 3.18 -16.25
N TRP A 173 3.41 2.32 -15.29
CA TRP A 173 3.32 2.64 -13.87
C TRP A 173 4.31 1.79 -13.06
N ARG A 174 4.90 2.41 -12.03
CA ARG A 174 5.75 1.77 -11.01
C ARG A 174 5.25 2.15 -9.62
N PHE A 175 5.30 1.22 -8.69
CA PHE A 175 4.98 1.50 -7.29
C PHE A 175 6.02 2.40 -6.64
N TYR A 176 7.30 2.06 -6.81
CA TYR A 176 8.41 2.90 -6.34
C TYR A 176 8.99 3.72 -7.49
N PRO A 177 9.25 5.03 -7.28
CA PRO A 177 9.99 5.81 -8.25
C PRO A 177 11.46 5.35 -8.30
N ASP A 178 12.11 5.52 -9.46
CA ASP A 178 13.48 5.02 -9.71
C ASP A 178 14.50 5.51 -8.66
N ILE A 179 14.29 6.72 -8.12
CA ILE A 179 15.15 7.30 -7.09
C ILE A 179 15.16 6.46 -5.80
N VAL A 180 14.01 5.91 -5.40
CA VAL A 180 13.89 5.10 -4.19
C VAL A 180 14.59 3.75 -4.36
N GLU A 181 14.54 3.18 -5.57
CA GLU A 181 15.28 1.95 -5.87
C GLU A 181 16.79 2.17 -5.94
N SER A 182 17.23 3.33 -6.43
CA SER A 182 18.66 3.66 -6.57
C SER A 182 19.41 3.78 -5.24
N PHE A 183 18.70 4.12 -4.15
CA PHE A 183 19.30 4.25 -2.82
C PHE A 183 19.55 2.90 -2.11
N GLY A 184 19.24 1.77 -2.74
CA GLY A 184 19.47 0.46 -2.13
C GLY A 184 18.57 0.18 -0.91
N LEU A 185 17.51 0.98 -0.69
CA LEU A 185 16.53 0.78 0.39
C LEU A 185 15.65 -0.47 0.18
N ARG A 186 16.00 -1.34 -0.78
CA ARG A 186 15.21 -2.48 -1.21
C ARG A 186 14.96 -3.51 -0.11
N ASP A 187 15.88 -3.69 0.82
CA ASP A 187 15.69 -4.62 1.95
C ASP A 187 14.83 -4.01 3.07
N LEU A 188 14.75 -2.69 3.15
CA LEU A 188 13.85 -1.96 4.05
C LEU A 188 12.43 -1.85 3.49
N LEU A 189 12.29 -1.84 2.18
CA LEU A 189 11.00 -1.85 1.50
C LEU A 189 10.49 -3.30 1.47
N GLU A 190 9.34 -3.55 2.10
CA GLU A 190 8.72 -4.87 2.05
C GLU A 190 8.56 -5.31 0.59
N ARG A 191 9.32 -6.33 0.17
CA ARG A 191 9.33 -6.88 -1.21
C ARG A 191 7.93 -7.24 -1.73
N LYS A 192 6.97 -7.44 -0.83
CA LYS A 192 5.56 -7.65 -1.12
C LYS A 192 4.86 -6.44 -1.77
N ARG A 193 5.52 -5.27 -1.89
CA ARG A 193 4.89 -4.01 -2.31
C ARG A 193 5.31 -3.45 -3.65
N SER A 194 6.26 -4.05 -4.33
CA SER A 194 6.69 -3.54 -5.62
C SER A 194 5.69 -3.96 -6.70
N GLY A 195 5.23 -3.01 -7.51
CA GLY A 195 4.34 -3.29 -8.64
C GLY A 195 4.83 -2.59 -9.89
N LEU A 196 4.74 -3.27 -11.03
CA LEU A 196 5.10 -2.71 -12.33
C LEU A 196 4.00 -3.04 -13.35
N LEU A 197 3.52 -2.02 -14.05
CA LEU A 197 2.61 -2.18 -15.18
C LEU A 197 3.35 -1.77 -16.45
N LEU A 198 3.44 -2.70 -17.38
CA LEU A 198 4.12 -2.56 -18.65
C LEU A 198 3.10 -2.56 -19.79
N ARG A 199 3.41 -1.80 -20.84
CA ARG A 199 2.73 -1.85 -22.14
C ARG A 199 3.69 -2.37 -23.19
N CYS A 200 3.39 -3.54 -23.74
CA CYS A 200 4.25 -4.24 -24.67
C CYS A 200 3.71 -4.10 -26.10
N HIS A 201 4.62 -3.93 -27.06
CA HIS A 201 4.29 -3.86 -28.48
C HIS A 201 5.07 -4.93 -29.27
N GLN A 202 4.41 -5.58 -30.23
CA GLN A 202 5.06 -6.61 -31.04
C GLN A 202 6.23 -6.08 -31.88
N ASN A 203 6.16 -4.82 -32.34
CA ASN A 203 7.07 -4.26 -33.36
C ASN A 203 8.02 -3.16 -32.85
N MET A 204 8.50 -3.20 -31.61
CA MET A 204 9.45 -2.17 -31.11
C MET A 204 10.85 -2.20 -31.74
N ARG A 205 11.20 -3.21 -32.58
CA ARG A 205 12.46 -3.20 -33.36
C ARG A 205 12.62 -1.97 -34.28
N ALA A 206 11.59 -1.14 -34.44
CA ALA A 206 11.63 0.07 -35.25
C ALA A 206 11.91 1.38 -34.48
N ARG A 207 11.91 1.40 -33.13
CA ARG A 207 12.02 2.67 -32.37
C ARG A 207 13.45 3.14 -32.07
N ASP A 208 14.46 2.27 -32.18
CA ASP A 208 15.88 2.64 -32.01
C ASP A 208 16.43 3.56 -33.13
N LYS A 209 15.60 3.96 -34.11
CA LYS A 209 16.00 4.90 -35.17
C LYS A 209 15.44 6.31 -35.03
N LEU A 210 14.66 6.63 -33.99
CA LEU A 210 14.00 7.94 -33.86
C LEU A 210 14.24 8.58 -32.49
N THR A 211 15.49 8.81 -32.11
CA THR A 211 16.00 10.08 -31.53
C THR A 211 17.45 9.90 -31.05
N PRO A 212 18.46 10.27 -31.87
CA PRO A 212 19.74 10.65 -31.29
C PRO A 212 19.50 11.93 -30.50
N ARG A 213 19.61 11.83 -29.18
CA ARG A 213 19.65 12.99 -28.28
C ARG A 213 20.87 13.80 -28.71
N SER A 214 20.67 14.91 -29.41
CA SER A 214 21.73 15.85 -29.76
C SER A 214 22.29 16.42 -28.47
N THR A 215 23.36 15.82 -27.95
CA THR A 215 24.23 16.46 -26.97
C THR A 215 24.95 17.58 -27.70
N GLY A 216 24.30 18.74 -27.79
CA GLY A 216 24.95 19.98 -28.16
C GLY A 216 26.00 20.32 -27.10
N SER A 217 27.24 19.90 -27.33
CA SER A 217 28.39 20.38 -26.57
C SER A 217 28.72 21.78 -27.08
N SER A 218 28.14 22.80 -26.43
CA SER A 218 28.61 24.18 -26.56
C SER A 218 29.99 24.27 -25.90
N SER A 219 31.05 24.23 -26.71
CA SER A 219 32.42 24.52 -26.30
C SER A 219 32.59 26.03 -26.08
N THR A 220 32.59 26.46 -24.82
CA THR A 220 33.06 27.79 -24.42
C THR A 220 34.58 27.78 -24.29
N THR A 221 35.25 28.46 -25.22
CA THR A 221 36.68 28.78 -25.19
C THR A 221 36.95 29.84 -24.11
N PRO A 222 37.97 29.69 -23.24
CA PRO A 222 38.40 30.79 -22.38
C PRO A 222 39.45 31.64 -23.11
N THR A 223 39.18 32.93 -23.23
CA THR A 223 40.14 33.95 -23.68
C THR A 223 40.77 34.58 -22.43
N THR A 224 42.08 34.43 -22.27
CA THR A 224 42.85 35.08 -21.19
C THR A 224 43.38 36.45 -21.67
N PRO A 225 43.31 37.50 -20.84
CA PRO A 225 44.08 38.73 -21.00
C PRO A 225 45.51 38.63 -20.43
#